data_AF-A0A530Y5S8-F1
#
_entry.id   AF-A0A530Y5S8-F1
#
_cell.length_a   1.000
_cell.length_b   1.000
_cell.length_c   1.000
_cell.angle_alpha   90.00
_cell.angle_beta   90.00
_cell.angle_gamma   90.00
#
_symmetry.space_group_name_H-M   'P 1'
#
loop_
_entity.id
_entity.type
_entity.pdbx_description
1 polymer ?
#
loop_
_entity_poly.entity_id
_entity_poly.type
_entity_poly.pdbx_seq_one_letter_code
_entity_poly.pdbx_strand_id
1 'polypeptide(L)'
;MKTAVSTPFTRRNVVAGLAVAAASTALMAAENAHAEAKQATPEKSLYERLGGVFAIAAVVDHFSDALVKNPIVGEKSKNPRLRKWHTKNLERLPGLKFMRTVWVCHVSGGPFKFVA
;
A
#
# COMPACT_ATOMS: atom_id res chain seq x y z
N MET A 1 9.02 -24.22 85.62
CA MET A 1 10.46 -24.06 85.97
C MET A 1 11.25 -23.77 84.69
N LYS A 2 12.23 -22.87 84.78
CA LYS A 2 13.13 -22.28 83.76
C LYS A 2 12.72 -20.86 83.31
N THR A 3 12.99 -19.79 84.09
CA THR A 3 14.12 -18.80 84.01
C THR A 3 14.33 -18.19 82.61
N ALA A 4 14.61 -16.91 82.35
CA ALA A 4 14.53 -15.60 83.03
C ALA A 4 15.06 -14.53 82.03
N VAL A 5 14.56 -13.29 82.14
CA VAL A 5 15.26 -11.97 81.95
C VAL A 5 15.80 -11.56 80.56
N SER A 6 15.30 -10.43 80.01
CA SER A 6 16.02 -9.14 79.84
C SER A 6 15.42 -8.24 78.73
N THR A 7 14.98 -7.02 79.07
CA THR A 7 14.83 -5.82 78.18
C THR A 7 16.21 -5.16 77.94
N PRO A 8 16.41 -3.98 77.27
CA PRO A 8 15.60 -3.12 76.36
C PRO A 8 16.39 -2.83 75.03
N PHE A 9 16.10 -1.72 74.32
CA PHE A 9 16.87 -1.01 73.24
C PHE A 9 16.00 -0.80 71.98
N THR A 10 15.43 0.39 71.72
CA THR A 10 16.02 1.69 71.32
C THR A 10 16.01 1.92 69.81
N ARG A 11 15.16 2.89 69.43
CA ARG A 11 15.33 3.93 68.39
C ARG A 11 15.41 3.59 66.89
N ARG A 12 14.53 4.34 66.20
CA ARG A 12 14.76 5.24 65.05
C ARG A 12 14.71 4.64 63.65
N ASN A 13 13.75 5.21 62.91
CA ASN A 13 13.86 5.77 61.56
C ASN A 13 14.57 4.93 60.50
N VAL A 14 13.85 4.59 59.42
CA VAL A 14 14.20 5.06 58.07
C VAL A 14 12.91 5.17 57.24
N VAL A 15 12.48 6.41 57.02
CA VAL A 15 11.78 6.82 55.79
C VAL A 15 12.87 7.16 54.80
N ALA A 16 12.93 6.50 53.64
CA ALA A 16 13.46 7.03 52.37
C ALA A 16 13.73 5.88 51.39
N GLY A 17 13.01 5.85 50.28
CA GLY A 17 13.31 4.91 49.20
C GLY A 17 12.24 4.86 48.12
N LEU A 18 11.74 6.01 47.64
CA LEU A 18 10.86 6.05 46.49
C LEU A 18 11.22 7.23 45.58
N ALA A 19 12.33 7.11 44.84
CA ALA A 19 12.72 8.13 43.87
C ALA A 19 13.61 7.57 42.74
N VAL A 20 13.25 6.43 42.13
CA VAL A 20 13.85 6.01 40.83
C VAL A 20 12.78 5.32 39.98
N ALA A 21 11.82 6.09 39.47
CA ALA A 21 10.87 5.58 38.46
C ALA A 21 10.59 6.57 37.31
N ALA A 22 11.02 7.83 37.43
CA ALA A 22 10.71 8.87 36.44
C ALA A 22 11.70 8.92 35.26
N ALA A 23 12.92 8.38 35.41
CA ALA A 23 13.91 8.39 34.32
C ALA A 23 13.67 7.29 33.28
N SER A 24 13.05 6.17 33.67
CA SER A 24 12.78 5.03 32.79
C SER A 24 11.64 5.27 31.81
N THR A 25 10.63 6.05 32.19
CA THR A 25 9.47 6.36 31.33
C THR A 25 9.82 7.37 30.24
N ALA A 26 10.72 8.31 30.50
CA ALA A 26 11.18 9.28 29.51
C ALA A 26 12.01 8.64 28.37
N LEU A 27 12.82 7.63 28.69
CA LEU A 27 13.64 6.92 27.71
C LEU A 27 12.78 6.04 26.78
N MET A 28 11.78 5.33 27.33
CA MET A 28 10.85 4.52 26.53
C MET A 28 9.91 5.37 25.65
N ALA A 29 9.51 6.56 26.12
CA ALA A 29 8.72 7.50 25.32
C ALA A 29 9.51 8.07 24.12
N ALA A 30 10.82 8.31 24.31
CA ALA A 30 11.70 8.77 23.24
C ALA A 30 11.96 7.70 22.18
N GLU A 31 12.10 6.42 22.57
CA GLU A 31 12.23 5.30 21.62
C GLU A 31 10.95 5.05 20.82
N ASN A 32 9.77 5.15 21.43
CA ASN A 32 8.50 5.04 20.72
C ASN A 32 8.29 6.18 19.71
N ALA A 33 8.67 7.42 20.06
CA ALA A 33 8.61 8.55 19.14
C ALA A 33 9.57 8.41 17.95
N HIS A 34 10.75 7.81 18.16
CA HIS A 34 11.72 7.52 17.10
C HIS A 34 11.28 6.36 16.18
N ALA A 35 10.52 5.39 16.73
CA ALA A 35 9.91 4.31 15.97
C ALA A 35 8.70 4.78 15.14
N GLU A 36 7.90 5.73 15.66
CA GLU A 36 6.82 6.40 14.90
C GLU A 36 7.36 7.34 13.81
N ALA A 37 8.51 7.99 14.01
CA ALA A 37 9.12 8.87 13.00
C ALA A 37 9.72 8.11 11.80
N LYS A 38 9.81 6.78 11.88
CA LYS A 38 10.11 5.89 10.74
C LYS A 38 8.86 5.49 9.97
N GLN A 39 7.78 6.27 10.08
CA GLN A 39 6.62 6.22 9.20
C GLN A 39 7.09 6.11 7.76
N ALA A 40 6.85 4.92 7.18
CA ALA A 40 7.16 4.58 5.82
C ALA A 40 6.63 5.70 4.91
N THR A 41 7.52 6.29 4.11
CA THR A 41 7.09 7.08 2.97
C THR A 41 6.06 6.25 2.21
N PRO A 42 4.84 6.76 1.96
CA PRO A 42 3.82 5.99 1.26
C PRO A 42 4.43 5.46 -0.03
N GLU A 43 4.32 4.15 -0.27
CA GLU A 43 4.81 3.58 -1.51
C GLU A 43 4.11 4.28 -2.69
N LYS A 44 4.90 4.65 -3.69
CA LYS A 44 4.35 5.22 -4.92
C LYS A 44 3.31 4.28 -5.50
N SER A 45 2.20 4.85 -5.95
CA SER A 45 1.16 4.11 -6.66
C SER A 45 1.74 3.37 -7.87
N LEU A 46 1.07 2.31 -8.30
CA LEU A 46 1.45 1.63 -9.54
C LEU A 46 1.39 2.61 -10.73
N TYR A 47 0.42 3.51 -10.77
CA TYR A 47 0.29 4.56 -11.79
C TYR A 47 1.57 5.41 -11.90
N GLU A 48 2.12 5.88 -10.78
CA GLU A 48 3.36 6.67 -10.76
C GLU A 48 4.57 5.83 -11.18
N ARG A 49 4.64 4.58 -10.73
CA ARG A 49 5.72 3.65 -11.09
C ARG A 49 5.70 3.28 -12.58
N LEU A 50 4.52 3.26 -13.20
CA LEU A 50 4.33 3.02 -14.63
C LEU A 50 4.63 4.24 -15.50
N GLY A 51 4.85 5.43 -14.92
CA GLY A 51 5.11 6.66 -15.68
C GLY A 51 3.84 7.44 -16.07
N GLY A 52 2.72 7.18 -15.39
CA GLY A 52 1.47 7.88 -15.58
C GLY A 52 0.74 7.59 -16.89
N VAL A 53 -0.27 8.42 -17.20
CA VAL A 53 -1.24 8.16 -18.27
C VAL A 53 -0.60 8.04 -19.66
N PHE A 54 0.44 8.80 -19.98
CA PHE A 54 1.06 8.75 -21.31
C PHE A 54 1.81 7.43 -21.55
N ALA A 55 2.54 6.94 -20.56
CA ALA A 55 3.21 5.64 -20.65
C ALA A 55 2.20 4.49 -20.71
N ILE A 56 1.15 4.55 -19.88
CA ILE A 56 0.04 3.58 -19.91
C ILE A 56 -0.66 3.60 -21.27
N ALA A 57 -0.98 4.79 -21.81
CA ALA A 57 -1.66 4.93 -23.09
C ALA A 57 -0.84 4.35 -24.24
N ALA A 58 0.48 4.55 -24.25
CA ALA A 58 1.36 3.98 -25.26
C ALA A 58 1.32 2.44 -25.27
N VAL A 59 1.36 1.82 -24.08
CA VAL A 59 1.24 0.35 -23.96
C VAL A 59 -0.14 -0.13 -24.39
N VAL A 60 -1.22 0.55 -23.98
CA VAL A 60 -2.59 0.19 -24.35
C VAL A 60 -2.83 0.33 -25.85
N ASP A 61 -2.29 1.37 -26.47
CA ASP A 61 -2.37 1.63 -27.90
C ASP A 61 -1.74 0.47 -28.69
N HIS A 62 -0.47 0.16 -28.40
CA HIS A 62 0.25 -0.95 -29.02
C HIS A 62 -0.42 -2.31 -28.76
N PHE A 63 -0.82 -2.58 -27.51
CA PHE A 63 -1.50 -3.81 -27.13
C PHE A 63 -2.81 -4.01 -27.91
N SER A 64 -3.60 -2.95 -28.05
CA SER A 64 -4.89 -3.04 -28.73
C SER A 64 -4.72 -3.30 -30.23
N ASP A 65 -3.71 -2.71 -30.86
CA ASP A 65 -3.39 -3.00 -32.28
C ASP A 65 -2.84 -4.42 -32.46
N ALA A 66 -2.05 -4.91 -31.51
CA ALA A 66 -1.57 -6.29 -31.51
C ALA A 66 -2.73 -7.31 -31.38
N LEU A 67 -3.76 -7.01 -30.59
CA LEU A 67 -4.95 -7.86 -30.47
C LEU A 67 -5.68 -8.01 -31.80
N VAL A 68 -5.81 -6.94 -32.60
CA VAL A 68 -6.47 -6.99 -33.90
C VAL A 68 -5.77 -7.98 -34.85
N LYS A 69 -4.43 -8.02 -34.80
CA LYS A 69 -3.61 -8.90 -35.66
C LYS A 69 -3.45 -10.32 -35.11
N ASN A 70 -3.87 -10.56 -33.88
CA ASN A 70 -3.68 -11.85 -33.22
C ASN A 70 -4.50 -12.97 -33.89
N PRO A 71 -3.93 -14.14 -34.18
CA PRO A 71 -4.64 -15.20 -34.91
C PRO A 71 -5.74 -15.88 -34.07
N ILE A 72 -5.69 -15.79 -32.75
CA ILE A 72 -6.64 -16.43 -31.83
C ILE A 72 -7.82 -15.50 -31.56
N VAL A 73 -7.57 -14.22 -31.29
CA VAL A 73 -8.62 -13.27 -30.85
C VAL A 73 -8.96 -12.17 -31.85
N GLY A 74 -8.10 -11.93 -32.84
CA GLY A 74 -8.22 -10.84 -33.79
C GLY A 74 -8.98 -11.18 -35.07
N GLU A 75 -8.60 -10.54 -36.17
CA GLU A 75 -9.25 -10.65 -37.49
C GLU A 75 -9.25 -12.09 -38.05
N LYS A 76 -8.28 -12.93 -37.65
CA LYS A 76 -8.16 -14.33 -38.08
C LYS A 76 -8.71 -15.33 -37.06
N SER A 77 -9.35 -14.84 -35.99
CA SER A 77 -9.91 -15.69 -34.94
C SER A 77 -10.83 -16.76 -35.52
N LYS A 78 -10.74 -17.99 -35.02
CA LYS A 78 -11.71 -19.05 -35.35
C LYS A 78 -13.12 -18.71 -34.84
N ASN A 79 -13.23 -17.91 -33.77
CA ASN A 79 -14.51 -17.47 -33.22
C ASN A 79 -15.15 -16.40 -34.12
N PRO A 80 -16.33 -16.66 -34.73
CA PRO A 80 -16.95 -15.74 -35.67
C PRO A 80 -17.35 -14.40 -35.04
N ARG A 81 -17.67 -14.36 -33.74
CA ARG A 81 -18.01 -13.12 -33.03
C ARG A 81 -16.79 -12.21 -32.88
N LEU A 82 -15.66 -12.78 -32.46
CA LEU A 82 -14.41 -12.04 -32.33
C LEU A 82 -13.93 -11.54 -33.68
N ARG A 83 -13.93 -12.41 -34.69
CA ARG A 83 -13.56 -12.05 -36.06
C ARG A 83 -14.43 -10.93 -36.63
N LYS A 84 -15.75 -11.00 -36.44
CA LYS A 84 -16.68 -9.94 -36.89
C LYS A 84 -16.39 -8.60 -36.23
N TRP A 85 -16.09 -8.58 -34.92
CA TRP A 85 -15.73 -7.35 -34.23
C TRP A 85 -14.45 -6.73 -34.81
N HIS A 86 -13.39 -7.53 -34.94
CA HIS A 86 -12.07 -7.10 -35.43
C HIS A 86 -11.99 -6.84 -36.95
N THR A 87 -13.09 -6.99 -37.69
CA THR A 87 -13.12 -6.72 -39.15
C THR A 87 -14.16 -5.67 -39.54
N LYS A 88 -15.26 -5.54 -38.79
CA LYS A 88 -16.39 -4.66 -39.14
C LYS A 88 -16.62 -3.51 -38.17
N ASN A 89 -15.90 -3.44 -37.05
CA ASN A 89 -16.13 -2.46 -36.00
C ASN A 89 -14.84 -1.74 -35.56
N LEU A 90 -13.80 -1.75 -36.41
CA LEU A 90 -12.49 -1.17 -36.08
C LEU A 90 -12.55 0.37 -35.95
N GLU A 91 -13.56 1.02 -36.50
CA GLU A 91 -13.83 2.45 -36.29
C GLU A 91 -14.07 2.78 -34.80
N ARG A 92 -14.47 1.80 -33.99
CA ARG A 92 -14.66 1.96 -32.53
C ARG A 92 -13.39 1.72 -31.72
N LEU A 93 -12.31 1.26 -32.35
CA LEU A 93 -11.05 0.93 -31.70
C LEU A 93 -10.43 2.12 -30.93
N PRO A 94 -10.42 3.36 -31.45
CA PRO A 94 -9.90 4.51 -30.69
C PRO A 94 -10.64 4.72 -29.36
N GLY A 95 -11.97 4.58 -29.36
CA GLY A 95 -12.77 4.67 -28.15
C GLY A 95 -12.47 3.54 -27.16
N LEU A 96 -12.24 2.31 -27.65
CA LEU A 96 -11.86 1.19 -26.80
C LEU A 96 -10.47 1.38 -26.17
N LYS A 97 -9.50 1.91 -26.94
CA LYS A 97 -8.17 2.26 -26.44
C LYS A 97 -8.28 3.30 -25.32
N PHE A 98 -9.04 4.37 -25.54
CA PHE A 98 -9.30 5.38 -24.51
C PHE A 98 -9.89 4.79 -23.23
N MET A 99 -10.98 4.02 -23.35
CA MET A 99 -11.64 3.43 -22.19
C MET A 99 -10.73 2.47 -21.42
N ARG A 100 -9.91 1.69 -22.14
CA ARG A 100 -8.94 0.77 -21.52
C ARG A 100 -7.81 1.52 -20.83
N THR A 101 -7.32 2.63 -21.41
CA THR A 101 -6.35 3.52 -20.76
C THR A 101 -6.91 4.08 -19.46
N VAL A 102 -8.12 4.65 -19.48
CA VAL A 102 -8.76 5.21 -18.26
C VAL A 102 -8.99 4.12 -17.21
N TRP A 103 -9.41 2.92 -17.62
CA TRP A 103 -9.55 1.78 -16.72
C TRP A 103 -8.22 1.39 -16.05
N VAL A 104 -7.14 1.26 -16.82
CA VAL A 104 -5.81 0.93 -16.28
C VAL A 104 -5.30 2.04 -15.36
N CYS A 105 -5.48 3.31 -15.73
CA CYS A 105 -5.15 4.43 -14.87
C CYS A 105 -5.90 4.37 -13.54
N HIS A 106 -7.19 4.02 -13.54
CA HIS A 106 -8.00 3.91 -12.33
C HIS A 106 -7.52 2.79 -11.41
N VAL A 107 -7.38 1.56 -11.93
CA VAL A 107 -7.01 0.39 -11.11
C VAL A 107 -5.56 0.41 -10.64
N SER A 108 -4.70 1.20 -11.28
CA SER A 108 -3.30 1.40 -10.85
C SER A 108 -3.14 2.49 -9.76
N GLY A 109 -4.24 3.06 -9.27
CA GLY A 109 -4.22 4.12 -8.26
C GLY A 109 -3.95 5.52 -8.84
N GLY A 110 -4.17 5.72 -10.14
CA GLY A 110 -4.06 7.01 -10.79
C GLY A 110 -5.25 7.92 -10.54
N PRO A 111 -5.17 9.19 -10.99
CA PRO A 111 -6.17 10.22 -10.68
C PRO A 111 -7.49 10.08 -11.46
N PHE A 112 -7.56 9.15 -12.41
CA PHE A 112 -8.71 9.00 -13.30
C PHE A 112 -9.72 8.02 -12.72
N LYS A 113 -11.01 8.36 -12.81
CA LYS A 113 -12.11 7.47 -12.45
C LYS A 113 -12.70 6.82 -13.69
N PHE A 114 -12.67 5.49 -13.73
CA PHE A 114 -13.39 4.72 -14.74
C PHE A 114 -14.84 4.51 -14.29
N VAL A 115 -15.80 4.86 -15.15
CA VAL A 115 -17.23 4.60 -14.94
C VAL A 115 -17.72 3.84 -16.17
N ALA A 116 -18.21 2.62 -15.93
CA ALA A 116 -18.66 1.69 -16.97
C ALA A 116 -20.10 1.97 -17.42
#